data_AF-A0A1Q7FY13-F1
#
_entry.id   AF-A0A1Q7FY13-F1
#
_cell.length_a   1.000
_cell.length_b   1.000
_cell.length_c   1.000
_cell.angle_alpha   90.00
_cell.angle_beta   90.00
_cell.angle_gamma   90.00
#
_symmetry.space_group_name_H-M   'P 1'
#
loop_
_entity.id
_entity.type
_entity.pdbx_description
1 polymer ?
#
loop_
_entity_poly.entity_id
_entity_poly.type
_entity_poly.pdbx_seq_one_letter_code
_entity_poly.pdbx_strand_id
1 'polypeptide(L)'
;MQSSRSNSLAQALAYAAEGLRYAVRTQRTFRIQLALAAAVGVVLLWVQAPALEAAVVVLAMIVVLAAELLNTGVEVVVDLLVDRNHHVLAKVAKDIAAAGVVVTVVGAAVIGFLVLGPRVGAAVGIDALTAARWSRVLAFVAVLAGAGILAQPPRGSPHARPAPPTLPHR
;
A
#
# COMPACT_ATOMS: atom_id res chain seq x y z
N MET A 1 -30.17 -9.92 30.72
CA MET A 1 -30.64 -9.65 29.34
C MET A 1 -29.88 -8.45 28.80
N GLN A 2 -28.78 -8.66 28.08
CA GLN A 2 -28.14 -7.59 27.31
C GLN A 2 -28.94 -7.46 26.00
N SER A 3 -29.58 -6.30 25.79
CA SER A 3 -30.32 -6.04 24.57
C SER A 3 -29.37 -6.00 23.38
N SER A 4 -29.60 -6.86 22.38
CA SER A 4 -28.90 -6.77 21.12
C SER A 4 -29.32 -5.47 20.42
N ARG A 5 -28.57 -4.38 20.61
CA ARG A 5 -28.69 -3.21 19.73
C ARG A 5 -28.27 -3.68 18.34
N SER A 6 -29.23 -3.80 17.43
CA SER A 6 -28.90 -3.87 16.00
C SER A 6 -28.26 -2.53 15.65
N ASN A 7 -26.95 -2.53 15.41
CA ASN A 7 -26.28 -1.35 14.89
C ASN A 7 -26.96 -1.01 13.55
N SER A 8 -27.54 0.18 13.45
CA SER A 8 -28.17 0.58 12.20
C SER A 8 -27.10 0.73 11.11
N LEU A 9 -27.48 0.53 9.84
CA LEU A 9 -26.56 0.73 8.72
C LEU A 9 -25.94 2.14 8.74
N ALA A 10 -26.70 3.15 9.15
CA ALA A 10 -26.21 4.51 9.34
C ALA A 10 -25.10 4.59 10.40
N GLN A 11 -25.23 3.86 11.51
CA GLN A 11 -24.22 3.83 12.56
C GLN A 11 -22.93 3.13 12.10
N ALA A 12 -23.05 2.03 11.37
CA ALA A 12 -21.89 1.34 10.79
C ALA A 12 -21.12 2.24 9.80
N LEU A 13 -21.84 2.96 8.94
CA LEU A 13 -21.25 3.94 8.02
C LEU A 13 -20.58 5.11 8.75
N ALA A 14 -21.16 5.57 9.86
CA ALA A 14 -20.55 6.63 10.68
C ALA A 14 -19.20 6.18 11.26
N TYR A 15 -19.10 4.95 11.78
CA TYR A 15 -17.84 4.39 12.27
C TYR A 15 -16.81 4.21 11.15
N ALA A 16 -17.22 3.71 9.98
CA ALA A 16 -16.33 3.59 8.83
C ALA A 16 -15.79 4.96 8.37
N ALA A 17 -16.64 5.99 8.37
CA ALA A 17 -16.25 7.36 8.03
C ALA A 17 -15.26 7.96 9.04
N GLU A 18 -15.42 7.65 10.33
CA GLU A 18 -14.46 8.07 11.37
C GLU A 18 -13.10 7.39 11.19
N GLY A 19 -13.07 6.08 10.91
CA GLY A 19 -11.85 5.35 10.59
C GLY A 19 -11.12 5.91 9.36
N LEU A 20 -11.87 6.24 8.30
CA LEU A 20 -11.29 6.87 7.11
C LEU A 20 -10.73 8.26 7.41
N ARG A 21 -11.45 9.08 8.18
CA ARG A 21 -10.96 10.41 8.62
C ARG A 21 -9.70 10.30 9.46
N TYR A 22 -9.62 9.31 10.34
CA TYR A 22 -8.42 9.03 11.11
C TYR A 22 -7.24 8.77 10.16
N ALA A 23 -7.36 7.80 9.24
CA ALA A 23 -6.31 7.46 8.30
C ALA A 23 -5.86 8.65 7.44
N VAL A 24 -6.80 9.44 6.91
CA VAL A 24 -6.47 10.65 6.13
C VAL A 24 -5.69 11.68 6.95
N ARG A 25 -6.03 11.87 8.24
CA ARG A 25 -5.38 12.88 9.08
C ARG A 25 -4.01 12.43 9.60
N THR A 26 -3.88 11.17 9.98
CA THR A 26 -2.69 10.66 10.66
C THR A 26 -1.67 10.08 9.68
N GLN A 27 -2.14 9.38 8.63
CA GLN A 27 -1.26 8.64 7.74
C GLN A 27 -0.88 9.44 6.49
N ARG A 28 0.41 9.74 6.36
CA ARG A 28 0.95 10.42 5.17
C ARG A 28 0.86 9.54 3.93
N THR A 29 1.18 8.26 4.07
CA THR A 29 1.18 7.30 2.95
C THR A 29 -0.21 7.14 2.37
N PHE A 30 -1.25 7.00 3.21
CA PHE A 30 -2.65 6.98 2.76
C PHE A 30 -3.03 8.22 1.94
N ARG A 31 -2.65 9.43 2.38
CA ARG A 31 -2.90 10.67 1.63
C ARG A 31 -2.23 10.68 0.25
N ILE A 32 -1.00 10.18 0.16
CA ILE A 32 -0.27 10.08 -1.11
C ILE A 32 -0.98 9.10 -2.05
N GLN A 33 -1.32 7.90 -1.56
CA GLN A 33 -2.02 6.89 -2.35
C GLN A 33 -3.39 7.41 -2.83
N LEU A 34 -4.12 8.14 -1.99
CA LEU A 34 -5.39 8.76 -2.35
C LEU A 34 -5.23 9.82 -3.45
N ALA A 35 -4.20 10.67 -3.35
CA ALA A 35 -3.90 11.65 -4.39
C ALA A 35 -3.49 10.99 -5.71
N LEU A 36 -2.71 9.91 -5.66
CA LEU A 36 -2.35 9.11 -6.83
C LEU A 36 -3.58 8.44 -7.46
N ALA A 37 -4.49 7.89 -6.65
CA ALA A 37 -5.74 7.32 -7.14
C ALA A 37 -6.60 8.37 -7.86
N ALA A 38 -6.69 9.59 -7.31
CA ALA A 38 -7.38 10.69 -7.96
C ALA A 38 -6.72 11.07 -9.30
N ALA A 39 -5.38 11.19 -9.34
CA ALA A 39 -4.64 11.49 -10.55
C ALA A 39 -4.84 10.42 -11.64
N VAL A 40 -4.78 9.14 -11.27
CA VAL A 40 -5.06 8.01 -12.18
C VAL A 40 -6.51 8.06 -12.67
N GLY A 41 -7.47 8.43 -11.82
CA GLY A 41 -8.85 8.67 -12.21
C GLY A 41 -9.00 9.76 -13.28
N VAL A 42 -8.27 10.87 -13.14
CA VAL A 42 -8.22 11.93 -14.17
C VAL A 42 -7.65 11.40 -15.49
N VAL A 43 -6.57 10.60 -15.43
CA VAL A 43 -5.97 9.99 -16.62
C VAL A 43 -6.96 9.05 -17.32
N LEU A 44 -7.70 8.22 -16.56
CA LEU A 44 -8.73 7.32 -17.09
C LEU A 44 -9.81 8.08 -17.87
N LEU A 45 -10.26 9.21 -17.34
CA LEU A 45 -11.24 10.08 -18.00
C LEU A 45 -10.65 10.74 -19.26
N TRP A 46 -9.42 11.21 -19.17
CA TRP A 46 -8.73 11.87 -20.29
C TRP A 46 -8.52 10.94 -21.48
N VAL A 47 -8.10 9.68 -21.25
CA VAL A 47 -7.89 8.70 -22.33
C VAL A 47 -9.17 7.95 -22.75
N GLN A 48 -10.32 8.30 -22.16
CA GLN A 48 -11.61 7.65 -22.41
C GLN A 48 -11.53 6.11 -22.35
N ALA A 49 -10.89 5.60 -21.29
CA ALA A 49 -10.67 4.17 -21.15
C ALA A 49 -12.01 3.39 -21.14
N PRO A 50 -12.13 2.28 -21.91
CA PRO A 50 -13.26 1.37 -21.84
C PRO A 50 -13.61 0.96 -20.41
N ALA A 51 -14.91 0.80 -20.15
CA ALA A 51 -15.44 0.60 -18.79
C ALA A 51 -14.75 -0.55 -18.04
N LEU A 52 -14.48 -1.67 -18.71
CA LEU A 52 -13.84 -2.83 -18.08
C LEU A 52 -12.41 -2.52 -17.63
N GLU A 53 -11.62 -1.85 -18.46
CA GLU A 53 -10.23 -1.50 -18.15
C GLU A 53 -10.16 -0.42 -17.07
N ALA A 54 -11.06 0.57 -17.13
CA ALA A 54 -11.21 1.55 -16.07
C ALA A 54 -11.58 0.86 -14.75
N ALA A 55 -12.50 -0.11 -14.76
CA ALA A 55 -12.87 -0.88 -13.58
C ALA A 55 -11.70 -1.67 -13.00
N VAL A 56 -10.87 -2.31 -13.83
CA VAL A 56 -9.67 -3.04 -13.37
C VAL A 56 -8.66 -2.10 -12.69
N VAL A 57 -8.39 -0.93 -13.28
CA VAL A 57 -7.46 0.05 -12.70
C VAL A 57 -8.02 0.64 -11.40
N VAL A 58 -9.31 1.00 -11.37
CA VAL A 58 -9.97 1.50 -10.16
C VAL A 58 -9.96 0.45 -9.05
N LEU A 59 -10.25 -0.81 -9.37
CA LEU A 59 -10.19 -1.91 -8.41
C LEU A 59 -8.79 -2.07 -7.82
N ALA A 60 -7.75 -1.99 -8.66
CA ALA A 60 -6.37 -2.05 -8.17
C ALA A 60 -6.05 -0.90 -7.20
N MET A 61 -6.51 0.33 -7.46
CA MET A 61 -6.35 1.45 -6.53
C MET A 61 -7.13 1.28 -5.24
N ILE A 62 -8.35 0.72 -5.30
CA ILE A 62 -9.15 0.40 -4.11
C ILE A 62 -8.43 -0.62 -3.23
N VAL A 63 -7.82 -1.66 -3.82
CA VAL A 63 -7.05 -2.66 -3.09
C VAL A 63 -5.85 -2.05 -2.38
N VAL A 64 -5.13 -1.12 -3.02
CA VAL A 64 -4.01 -0.38 -2.40
C VAL A 64 -4.48 0.41 -1.17
N LEU A 65 -5.56 1.20 -1.32
CA LEU A 65 -6.10 1.99 -0.22
C LEU A 65 -6.62 1.10 0.92
N ALA A 66 -7.26 -0.03 0.59
CA ALA A 66 -7.73 -1.00 1.59
C ALA A 66 -6.55 -1.64 2.35
N ALA A 67 -5.48 -2.03 1.64
CA ALA A 67 -4.28 -2.58 2.26
C ALA A 67 -3.61 -1.59 3.22
N GLU A 68 -3.55 -0.31 2.87
CA GLU A 68 -3.02 0.75 3.72
C GLU A 68 -3.87 0.97 4.99
N LEU A 69 -5.20 0.92 4.87
CA LEU A 69 -6.10 0.98 6.03
C LEU A 69 -5.93 -0.23 6.95
N LEU A 70 -5.78 -1.43 6.38
CA LEU A 70 -5.50 -2.65 7.14
C LEU A 70 -4.13 -2.55 7.84
N ASN A 71 -3.10 -2.07 7.15
CA ASN A 71 -1.78 -1.82 7.76
C ASN A 71 -1.90 -0.87 8.96
N THR A 72 -2.59 0.25 8.78
CA THR A 72 -2.84 1.22 9.85
C THR A 72 -3.59 0.58 11.04
N GLY A 73 -4.59 -0.25 10.76
CA GLY A 73 -5.33 -0.99 11.79
C GLY A 73 -4.43 -1.95 12.57
N VAL A 74 -3.57 -2.70 11.88
CA VAL A 74 -2.58 -3.59 12.49
C VAL A 74 -1.60 -2.79 13.36
N GLU A 75 -1.08 -1.67 12.87
CA GLU A 75 -0.18 -0.81 13.65
C GLU A 75 -0.82 -0.36 14.97
N VAL A 76 -2.08 0.12 14.93
CA VAL A 76 -2.83 0.56 16.11
C VAL A 76 -3.04 -0.58 17.10
N VAL A 77 -3.43 -1.78 16.63
CA VAL A 77 -3.63 -2.96 17.49
C VAL A 77 -2.31 -3.40 18.12
N VAL A 78 -1.23 -3.46 17.34
CA VAL A 78 0.09 -3.86 17.85
C VAL A 78 0.57 -2.86 18.89
N ASP A 79 0.44 -1.55 18.65
CA ASP A 79 0.84 -0.50 19.60
C ASP A 79 0.04 -0.53 20.89
N LEU A 80 -1.23 -0.91 20.82
CA LEU A 80 -2.07 -1.15 22.00
C LEU A 80 -1.56 -2.35 22.80
N LEU A 81 -1.23 -3.46 22.14
CA LEU A 81 -0.83 -4.71 22.81
C LEU A 81 0.51 -4.63 23.52
N VAL A 82 1.46 -3.87 22.96
CA VAL A 82 2.79 -3.70 23.58
C VAL A 82 2.90 -2.49 24.48
N ASP A 83 1.80 -1.75 24.68
CA ASP A 83 1.77 -0.47 25.40
C ASP A 83 2.87 0.48 24.89
N ARG A 84 3.03 0.53 23.56
CA ARG A 84 4.10 1.27 22.85
C ARG A 84 5.54 0.92 23.26
N ASN A 85 5.78 -0.19 23.97
CA ASN A 85 7.12 -0.72 24.23
C ASN A 85 7.67 -1.48 23.02
N HIS A 86 8.99 -1.60 22.94
CA HIS A 86 9.62 -2.30 21.84
C HIS A 86 9.60 -3.82 22.05
N HIS A 87 9.00 -4.56 21.11
CA HIS A 87 8.98 -6.03 21.12
C HIS A 87 9.31 -6.58 19.73
N VAL A 88 10.15 -7.62 19.66
CA VAL A 88 10.63 -8.19 18.38
C VAL A 88 9.46 -8.67 17.52
N LEU A 89 8.51 -9.38 18.12
CA LEU A 89 7.32 -9.86 17.40
C LEU A 89 6.41 -8.72 16.91
N ALA A 90 6.31 -7.62 17.66
CA ALA A 90 5.53 -6.44 17.26
C ALA A 90 6.16 -5.77 16.04
N LYS A 91 7.49 -5.69 15.99
CA LYS A 91 8.21 -5.23 14.81
C LYS A 91 7.91 -6.13 13.60
N VAL A 92 8.02 -7.45 13.75
CA VAL A 92 7.75 -8.39 12.66
C VAL A 92 6.31 -8.26 12.13
N ALA A 93 5.32 -8.15 13.01
CA ALA A 93 3.92 -7.95 12.61
C ALA A 93 3.73 -6.68 11.77
N LYS A 94 4.32 -5.56 12.20
CA LYS A 94 4.29 -4.28 11.46
C LYS A 94 5.02 -4.37 10.13
N ASP A 95 6.20 -5.00 10.10
CA ASP A 95 6.99 -5.18 8.88
C ASP A 95 6.21 -6.02 7.83
N ILE A 96 5.50 -7.06 8.26
CA ILE A 96 4.66 -7.89 7.37
C ILE A 96 3.46 -7.08 6.83
N ALA A 97 2.80 -6.31 7.69
CA ALA A 97 1.67 -5.48 7.27
C ALA A 97 2.10 -4.43 6.23
N ALA A 98 3.25 -3.78 6.45
CA ALA A 98 3.84 -2.83 5.50
C ALA A 98 4.25 -3.52 4.19
N ALA A 99 4.80 -4.74 4.25
CA ALA A 99 5.11 -5.51 3.06
C ALA A 99 3.86 -5.82 2.22
N GLY A 100 2.72 -6.10 2.87
CA GLY A 100 1.44 -6.28 2.20
C GLY A 100 1.02 -5.06 1.36
N VAL A 101 1.18 -3.84 1.90
CA VAL A 101 0.94 -2.59 1.17
C VAL A 101 1.84 -2.52 -0.07
N VAL A 102 3.14 -2.78 0.07
CA VAL A 102 4.10 -2.72 -1.04
C VAL A 102 3.70 -3.67 -2.17
N VAL A 103 3.29 -4.90 -1.85
CA VAL A 103 2.83 -5.87 -2.85
C VAL A 103 1.63 -5.32 -3.64
N THR A 104 0.65 -4.73 -2.95
CA THR A 104 -0.51 -4.13 -3.64
C THR A 104 -0.14 -2.93 -4.51
N VAL A 105 0.79 -2.08 -4.06
CA VAL A 105 1.25 -0.91 -4.83
C VAL A 105 1.97 -1.35 -6.11
N VAL A 106 2.86 -2.34 -6.02
CA VAL A 106 3.57 -2.88 -7.19
C VAL A 106 2.56 -3.52 -8.15
N GLY A 107 1.61 -4.30 -7.65
CA GLY A 107 0.54 -4.89 -8.47
C GLY A 107 -0.30 -3.85 -9.19
N ALA A 108 -0.72 -2.79 -8.49
CA ALA A 108 -1.48 -1.70 -9.09
C ALA A 108 -0.68 -0.93 -10.15
N ALA A 109 0.62 -0.71 -9.93
CA ALA A 109 1.50 -0.09 -10.91
C ALA A 109 1.63 -0.94 -12.19
N VAL A 110 1.80 -2.26 -12.05
CA VAL A 110 1.84 -3.21 -13.17
C VAL A 110 0.55 -3.15 -13.98
N ILE A 111 -0.59 -3.25 -13.31
CA ILE A 111 -1.92 -3.16 -13.95
C ILE A 111 -2.06 -1.82 -14.67
N GLY A 112 -1.73 -0.72 -13.99
CA GLY A 112 -1.79 0.63 -14.55
C GLY A 112 -0.95 0.78 -15.81
N PHE A 113 0.31 0.33 -15.81
CA PHE A 113 1.16 0.39 -17.00
C PHE A 113 0.58 -0.43 -18.16
N LEU A 114 0.15 -1.67 -17.91
CA LEU A 114 -0.37 -2.54 -18.97
C LEU A 114 -1.65 -1.97 -19.61
N VAL A 115 -2.53 -1.39 -18.81
CA VAL A 115 -3.84 -0.89 -19.27
C VAL A 115 -3.75 0.53 -19.84
N LEU A 116 -3.07 1.44 -19.13
CA LEU A 116 -3.02 2.87 -19.50
C LEU A 116 -1.88 3.19 -20.45
N GLY A 117 -0.76 2.45 -20.40
CA GLY A 117 0.45 2.75 -21.18
C GLY A 117 0.19 2.89 -22.69
N PRO A 118 -0.45 1.92 -23.36
CA PRO A 118 -0.78 2.02 -24.78
C PRO A 118 -1.67 3.22 -25.12
N ARG A 119 -2.64 3.52 -24.23
CA ARG A 119 -3.62 4.59 -24.44
C ARG A 119 -3.02 5.98 -24.26
N VAL A 120 -2.28 6.16 -23.18
CA VAL A 120 -1.55 7.40 -22.91
C VAL A 120 -0.55 7.65 -24.04
N GLY A 121 0.16 6.61 -24.49
CA GLY A 121 1.06 6.71 -25.63
C GLY A 121 0.33 7.19 -26.90
N ALA A 122 -0.77 6.53 -27.26
CA ALA A 122 -1.58 6.95 -28.41
C ALA A 122 -2.10 8.40 -28.28
N ALA A 123 -2.56 8.79 -27.08
CA ALA A 123 -3.07 10.13 -26.81
C ALA A 123 -2.01 11.24 -26.95
N VAL A 124 -0.73 10.92 -26.79
CA VAL A 124 0.40 11.87 -26.98
C VAL A 124 1.13 11.68 -28.31
N GLY A 125 0.59 10.88 -29.24
CA GLY A 125 1.14 10.69 -30.59
C GLY A 125 2.24 9.64 -30.71
N ILE A 126 2.43 8.76 -29.71
CA ILE A 126 3.31 7.59 -29.79
C ILE A 126 2.54 6.45 -30.47
N ASP A 127 3.19 5.72 -31.38
CA ASP A 127 2.56 4.59 -32.04
C ASP A 127 2.16 3.49 -31.04
N ALA A 128 1.00 2.87 -31.27
CA ALA A 128 0.39 1.94 -30.32
C ALA A 128 1.28 0.72 -30.01
N LEU A 129 2.07 0.26 -30.99
CA LEU A 129 2.97 -0.88 -30.82
C LEU A 129 4.14 -0.52 -29.91
N THR A 130 4.77 0.62 -30.12
CA THR A 130 5.84 1.14 -29.27
C THR A 130 5.33 1.41 -27.88
N ALA A 131 4.16 2.06 -27.74
CA ALA A 131 3.55 2.30 -26.44
C ALA A 131 3.25 0.98 -25.69
N ALA A 132 2.77 -0.06 -26.39
CA ALA A 132 2.53 -1.37 -25.81
C ALA A 132 3.82 -2.15 -25.45
N ARG A 133 4.90 -1.95 -26.22
CA ARG A 133 6.21 -2.55 -25.89
C ARG A 133 6.76 -1.95 -24.60
N TRP A 134 6.79 -0.62 -24.53
CA TRP A 134 7.29 0.08 -23.34
C TRP A 134 6.44 -0.19 -22.11
N SER A 135 5.11 -0.29 -22.24
CA SER A 135 4.25 -0.62 -21.09
C SER A 135 4.56 -2.00 -20.50
N ARG A 136 4.80 -3.02 -21.35
CA ARG A 136 5.20 -4.36 -20.88
C ARG A 136 6.57 -4.36 -20.24
N VAL A 137 7.53 -3.60 -20.78
CA VAL A 137 8.87 -3.44 -20.19
C VAL A 137 8.76 -2.77 -18.82
N LEU A 138 8.01 -1.68 -18.70
CA LEU A 138 7.82 -0.97 -17.43
C LEU A 138 7.10 -1.85 -16.40
N ALA A 139 6.09 -2.61 -16.81
CA ALA A 139 5.43 -3.59 -15.95
C ALA A 139 6.42 -4.65 -15.44
N PHE A 140 7.27 -5.20 -16.31
CA PHE A 140 8.29 -6.16 -15.91
C PHE A 140 9.32 -5.54 -14.94
N VAL A 141 9.79 -4.33 -15.23
CA VAL A 141 10.71 -3.59 -14.35
C VAL A 141 10.07 -3.30 -12.99
N ALA A 142 8.78 -2.96 -12.93
CA ALA A 142 8.07 -2.73 -11.67
C ALA A 142 8.04 -4.00 -10.80
N VAL A 143 7.82 -5.17 -11.42
CA VAL A 143 7.90 -6.47 -10.73
C VAL A 143 9.32 -6.72 -10.20
N LEU A 144 10.35 -6.51 -11.04
CA LEU A 144 11.74 -6.72 -10.63
C LEU A 144 12.19 -5.76 -9.53
N ALA A 145 11.80 -4.49 -9.60
CA ALA A 145 12.09 -3.51 -8.56
C ALA A 145 11.42 -3.90 -7.23
N GLY A 146 10.15 -4.36 -7.29
CA GLY A 146 9.46 -4.91 -6.13
C GLY A 146 10.19 -6.12 -5.53
N ALA A 147 10.62 -7.07 -6.37
CA ALA A 147 11.39 -8.24 -5.93
C ALA A 147 12.77 -7.86 -5.35
N GLY A 148 13.45 -6.87 -5.92
CA GLY A 148 14.75 -6.39 -5.45
C GLY A 148 14.69 -5.74 -4.07
N ILE A 149 13.59 -5.05 -3.74
CA ILE A 149 13.33 -4.52 -2.40
C ILE A 149 13.19 -5.67 -1.39
N LEU A 150 12.51 -6.76 -1.79
CA LEU A 150 12.31 -7.94 -0.95
C LEU A 150 13.58 -8.77 -0.75
N ALA A 151 14.51 -8.73 -1.69
CA ALA A 151 15.76 -9.49 -1.65
C ALA A 151 16.89 -8.80 -0.86
N GLN A 152 16.69 -7.57 -0.37
CA GLN A 152 17.75 -6.89 0.39
C GLN A 152 17.93 -7.54 1.76
N PRO A 153 19.18 -7.85 2.16
CA PRO A 153 19.43 -8.39 3.49
C PRO A 153 19.00 -7.37 4.56
N PRO A 154 18.49 -7.84 5.72
CA PRO A 154 18.05 -6.95 6.79
C PRO A 154 19.18 -6.00 7.16
N ARG A 155 18.92 -4.68 7.12
CA ARG A 155 19.90 -3.68 7.54
C ARG A 155 20.26 -3.96 9.00
N GLY A 156 21.51 -4.34 9.24
CA GLY A 156 22.03 -4.59 10.58
C GLY A 156 21.73 -3.41 11.49
N SER A 157 21.21 -3.68 12.69
CA SER A 157 20.93 -2.66 13.68
C SER A 157 22.23 -1.94 14.07
N PRO A 158 22.31 -0.60 13.98
CA PRO A 158 23.50 0.18 14.39
C PRO A 158 23.85 0.09 15.90
N HIS A 159 23.14 -0.76 16.65
CA HIS A 159 23.15 -0.82 18.12
C HIS A 159 23.35 -2.24 18.65
N ALA A 160 24.16 -3.05 17.98
CA ALA A 160 24.86 -4.12 18.69
C ALA A 160 25.79 -3.44 19.71
N ARG A 161 25.29 -3.21 20.94
CA ARG A 161 26.14 -2.74 22.04
C ARG A 161 27.26 -3.77 22.21
N PRO A 162 28.52 -3.35 22.35
CA PRO A 162 29.60 -4.29 22.67
C PRO A 162 29.23 -5.04 23.95
N ALA A 163 29.51 -6.35 23.97
CA ALA A 163 29.28 -7.18 25.14
C ALA A 163 29.97 -6.56 26.37
N PRO A 164 29.32 -6.53 27.55
CA PRO A 164 29.93 -6.00 28.74
C PRO A 164 31.24 -6.75 29.05
N PRO A 165 32.29 -6.07 29.54
CA PRO A 165 33.54 -6.74 29.88
C PRO A 165 33.25 -7.80 30.95
N THR A 166 33.64 -9.04 30.67
CA THR A 166 33.59 -10.14 31.63
C THR A 166 34.44 -9.76 32.83
N LEU A 167 33.81 -9.56 33.99
CA LEU A 167 34.54 -9.34 35.23
C LEU A 167 35.42 -10.57 35.52
N PRO A 168 36.70 -10.39 35.88
CA PRO A 168 37.54 -11.51 36.27
C PRO A 168 36.97 -12.15 37.53
N HIS A 169 36.71 -13.46 37.44
CA HIS A 169 36.40 -14.28 38.61
C HIS A 169 37.57 -14.16 39.60
N ARG A 170 37.27 -13.65 40.80
CA ARG A 170 38.12 -13.74 41.99
C ARG A 170 37.44 -14.65 43.00
#